data_AF-A0A6H0S0Y3-F1
#
_entry.id   AF-A0A6H0S0Y3-F1
#
_cell.length_a   1.000
_cell.length_b   1.000
_cell.length_c   1.000
_cell.angle_alpha   90.00
_cell.angle_beta   90.00
_cell.angle_gamma   90.00
#
_symmetry.space_group_name_H-M   'P 1'
#
loop_
_entity.id
_entity.type
_entity.pdbx_description
1 polymer ?
#
loop_
_entity_poly.entity_id
_entity_poly.type
_entity_poly.pdbx_seq_one_letter_code
_entity_poly.pdbx_strand_id
1 'polypeptide(L)'
;MDKIERQLQSTLKRLHAEDLVDLPNSSRTKGRYEGFLLQRDDILPGRGTDLYRVPTAEESFPVPLTLFTEGWIYVLEDTELALLLITIRNLSKHGAQPLPLSGENRSLRYGLGEDAFESHRVLEYLNLVDVNSDYRRQSNGRIANYEDQGQGEPHKLQFLPEGLSKPAMATFLSAIGSQLDQADTQASEGT
;
A
#
# COMPACT_ATOMS: atom_id res chain seq x y z
N MET A 1 29.76 15.26 31.11
CA MET A 1 28.73 14.75 30.19
C MET A 1 29.32 13.60 29.43
N ASP A 2 28.71 12.43 29.57
CA ASP A 2 29.14 11.21 28.90
C ASP A 2 28.94 11.32 27.37
N LYS A 3 29.72 10.61 26.57
CA LYS A 3 29.65 10.63 25.09
C LYS A 3 28.27 10.19 24.60
N ILE A 4 27.70 9.16 25.24
CA ILE A 4 26.38 8.60 24.92
C ILE A 4 25.29 9.64 25.19
N GLU A 5 25.37 10.36 26.32
CA GLU A 5 24.42 11.40 26.68
C GLU A 5 24.40 12.55 25.65
N ARG A 6 25.58 12.99 25.21
CA ARG A 6 25.70 14.04 24.16
C ARG A 6 25.13 13.58 22.82
N GLN A 7 25.38 12.33 22.46
CA GLN A 7 24.85 11.74 21.23
C GLN A 7 23.32 11.66 21.27
N LEU A 8 22.74 11.17 22.37
CA LEU A 8 21.29 11.10 22.55
C LEU A 8 20.62 12.47 22.45
N GLN A 9 21.18 13.48 23.14
CA GLN A 9 20.66 14.86 23.06
C GLN A 9 20.74 15.44 21.64
N SER A 10 21.83 15.15 20.91
CA SER A 10 21.96 15.56 19.51
C SER A 10 20.91 14.88 18.62
N THR A 11 20.66 13.59 18.84
CA THR A 11 19.64 12.84 18.10
C THR A 11 18.24 13.39 18.38
N LEU A 12 17.87 13.60 19.64
CA LEU A 12 16.55 14.13 20.01
C LEU A 12 16.31 15.54 19.47
N LYS A 13 17.35 16.41 19.45
CA LYS A 13 17.25 17.72 18.78
C LYS A 13 16.98 17.58 17.29
N ARG A 14 17.63 16.63 16.63
CA ARG A 14 17.44 16.40 15.19
C ARG A 14 16.05 15.85 14.92
N LEU A 15 15.59 14.86 15.67
CA LEU A 15 14.23 14.31 15.54
C LEU A 15 13.16 15.37 15.80
N HIS A 16 13.38 16.27 16.75
CA HIS A 16 12.47 17.39 17.00
C HIS A 16 12.43 18.40 15.84
N ALA A 17 13.58 18.66 15.19
CA ALA A 17 13.64 19.54 14.04
C ALA A 17 12.95 18.98 12.79
N GLU A 18 12.79 17.65 12.72
CA GLU A 18 12.11 16.94 11.63
C GLU A 18 10.64 16.61 11.96
N ASP A 19 10.06 17.19 13.03
CA ASP A 19 8.69 16.90 13.49
C ASP A 19 8.42 15.39 13.73
N LEU A 20 9.42 14.67 14.26
CA LEU A 20 9.29 13.25 14.64
C LEU A 20 9.14 13.06 16.16
N VAL A 21 9.52 14.07 16.94
CA VAL A 21 9.45 14.06 18.41
C VAL A 21 9.05 15.44 18.92
N ASP A 22 8.13 15.49 19.88
CA ASP A 22 7.87 16.69 20.66
C ASP A 22 8.73 16.73 21.93
N LEU A 23 9.22 17.93 22.27
CA LEU A 23 10.03 18.22 23.44
C LEU A 23 9.28 19.20 24.36
N PRO A 24 8.30 18.73 25.15
CA PRO A 24 7.43 19.60 25.95
C PRO A 24 8.20 20.38 27.03
N ASN A 25 9.39 19.91 27.39
CA ASN A 25 10.26 20.52 28.39
C ASN A 25 11.42 21.33 27.79
N SER A 26 11.40 21.63 26.48
CA SER A 26 12.48 22.31 25.75
C SER A 26 12.93 23.64 26.36
N SER A 27 12.01 24.36 27.02
CA SER A 27 12.25 25.64 27.70
C SER A 27 12.94 25.53 29.07
N ARG A 28 13.00 24.33 29.67
CA ARG A 28 13.58 24.13 31.00
C ARG A 28 15.10 24.16 30.98
N THR A 29 15.74 24.56 32.09
CA THR A 29 17.22 24.59 32.15
C THR A 29 17.82 23.19 32.33
N LYS A 30 17.15 22.32 33.09
CA LYS A 30 17.47 20.89 33.32
C LYS A 30 16.27 20.03 32.88
N GLY A 31 16.52 18.78 32.48
CA GLY A 31 15.46 17.85 32.06
C GLY A 31 14.79 18.19 30.73
N ARG A 32 15.48 18.92 29.82
CA ARG A 32 14.91 19.39 28.54
C ARG A 32 14.37 18.29 27.63
N TYR A 33 14.98 17.11 27.72
CA TYR A 33 14.70 15.97 26.87
C TYR A 33 13.92 14.87 27.61
N GLU A 34 13.57 15.10 28.87
CA GLU A 34 12.77 14.15 29.65
C GLU A 34 11.30 14.23 29.21
N GLY A 35 10.66 13.06 29.11
CA GLY A 35 9.26 12.96 28.69
C GLY A 35 9.01 13.41 27.25
N PHE A 36 10.00 13.23 26.37
CA PHE A 36 9.80 13.45 24.94
C PHE A 36 8.67 12.56 24.42
N LEU A 37 7.88 13.08 23.48
CA LEU A 37 6.73 12.36 22.93
C LEU A 37 7.01 12.06 21.47
N LEU A 38 6.81 10.81 21.04
CA LEU A 38 6.94 10.43 19.65
C LEU A 38 5.77 11.01 18.85
N GLN A 39 6.05 11.57 17.68
CA GLN A 39 5.03 12.02 16.74
C GLN A 39 4.82 10.95 15.67
N ARG A 40 3.66 11.00 15.01
CA ARG A 40 3.36 10.14 13.87
C ARG A 40 4.20 10.53 12.65
N ASP A 41 4.79 9.54 12.01
CA ASP A 41 5.62 9.66 10.81
C ASP A 41 4.82 9.54 9.50
N ASP A 42 3.55 9.15 9.58
CA ASP A 42 2.64 9.00 8.44
C ASP A 42 1.84 10.27 8.10
N ILE A 43 2.15 11.40 8.75
CA ILE A 43 1.54 12.70 8.51
C ILE A 43 2.55 13.63 7.83
N LEU A 44 2.10 14.36 6.80
CA LEU A 44 2.90 15.40 6.15
C LEU A 44 3.41 16.43 7.18
N PRO A 45 4.70 16.81 7.14
CA PRO A 45 5.26 17.83 8.03
C PRO A 45 4.41 19.12 8.03
N GLY A 46 4.14 19.67 9.21
CA GLY A 46 3.40 20.93 9.39
C GLY A 46 1.86 20.86 9.33
N ARG A 47 1.23 19.68 9.19
CA ARG A 47 -0.25 19.53 9.18
C ARG A 47 -0.90 19.07 10.49
N GLY A 48 -0.11 18.83 11.53
CA GLY A 48 -0.61 18.49 12.86
C GLY A 48 0.32 17.51 13.56
N THR A 49 0.63 17.79 14.83
CA THR A 49 1.51 16.97 15.67
C THR A 49 0.69 15.94 16.43
N ASP A 50 0.13 14.96 15.72
CA ASP A 50 -0.48 13.82 16.38
C ASP A 50 0.61 12.96 17.00
N LEU A 51 0.45 12.65 18.27
CA LEU A 51 1.35 11.76 18.98
C LEU A 51 1.23 10.35 18.40
N TYR A 52 2.37 9.68 18.29
CA TYR A 52 2.40 8.26 18.03
C TYR A 52 1.57 7.54 19.09
N ARG A 53 0.65 6.70 18.62
CA ARG A 53 -0.14 5.80 19.46
C ARG A 53 -0.06 4.40 18.91
N VAL A 54 -0.13 3.42 19.79
CA VAL A 54 -0.34 2.04 19.38
C VAL A 54 -1.72 1.97 18.70
N PRO A 55 -1.83 1.41 17.48
CA PRO A 55 -3.11 1.27 16.80
C PRO A 55 -4.11 0.49 17.65
N THR A 56 -5.37 0.90 17.61
CA THR A 56 -6.45 0.17 18.31
C THR A 56 -6.86 -1.07 17.51
N ALA A 57 -7.60 -1.98 18.15
CA ALA A 57 -8.15 -3.16 17.46
C ALA A 57 -9.01 -2.78 16.23
N GLU A 58 -9.71 -1.65 16.27
CA GLU A 58 -10.52 -1.12 15.16
C GLU A 58 -9.68 -0.59 13.98
N GLU A 59 -8.42 -0.24 14.25
CA GLU A 59 -7.44 0.22 13.26
C GLU A 59 -6.66 -0.95 12.66
N SER A 60 -6.64 -2.09 13.34
CA SER A 60 -6.04 -3.34 12.87
C SER A 60 -6.97 -4.15 11.97
N PHE A 61 -6.40 -5.08 11.21
CA PHE A 61 -7.14 -6.07 10.44
C PHE A 61 -6.36 -7.40 10.42
N PRO A 62 -7.05 -8.55 10.35
CA PRO A 62 -6.39 -9.83 10.27
C PRO A 62 -5.75 -10.02 8.89
N VAL A 63 -4.51 -10.50 8.87
CA VAL A 63 -3.82 -10.92 7.65
C VAL A 63 -3.94 -12.44 7.54
N PRO A 64 -4.36 -13.00 6.39
CA PRO A 64 -4.45 -14.45 6.21
C PRO A 64 -3.11 -15.14 6.44
N LEU A 65 -3.12 -16.21 7.25
CA LEU A 65 -1.93 -17.01 7.53
C LEU A 65 -1.30 -17.59 6.24
N THR A 66 -2.14 -17.89 5.25
CA THR A 66 -1.75 -18.42 3.94
C THR A 66 -0.85 -17.48 3.15
N LEU A 67 -0.88 -16.17 3.41
CA LEU A 67 0.09 -15.22 2.85
C LEU A 67 1.54 -15.62 3.19
N PHE A 68 1.75 -16.15 4.39
CA PHE A 68 3.05 -16.56 4.89
C PHE A 68 3.32 -18.05 4.59
N THR A 69 2.35 -18.93 4.85
CA THR A 69 2.58 -20.38 4.76
C THR A 69 2.67 -20.89 3.33
N GLU A 70 2.00 -20.24 2.37
CA GLU A 70 2.10 -20.58 0.95
C GLU A 70 3.21 -19.79 0.21
N GLY A 71 3.94 -18.94 0.94
CA GLY A 71 5.14 -18.25 0.43
C GLY A 71 4.88 -16.99 -0.39
N TRP A 72 3.66 -16.43 -0.38
CA TRP A 72 3.32 -15.23 -1.14
C TRP A 72 4.16 -14.00 -0.75
N ILE A 73 4.51 -13.88 0.53
CA ILE A 73 5.38 -12.79 1.02
C ILE A 73 6.78 -12.77 0.39
N TYR A 74 7.24 -13.89 -0.18
CA TYR A 74 8.56 -13.99 -0.81
C TYR A 74 8.53 -13.82 -2.32
N VAL A 75 7.35 -13.90 -2.93
CA VAL A 75 7.19 -13.89 -4.39
C VAL A 75 6.67 -12.55 -4.88
N LEU A 76 5.82 -11.89 -4.09
CA LEU A 76 5.25 -10.60 -4.43
C LEU A 76 6.24 -9.46 -4.14
N GLU A 77 6.27 -8.46 -5.00
CA GLU A 77 7.01 -7.22 -4.77
C GLU A 77 6.36 -6.35 -3.68
N ASP A 78 7.10 -5.40 -3.11
CA ASP A 78 6.61 -4.51 -2.04
C ASP A 78 5.34 -3.75 -2.44
N THR A 79 5.25 -3.31 -3.70
CA THR A 79 4.08 -2.60 -4.25
C THR A 79 2.86 -3.52 -4.37
N GLU A 80 3.06 -4.75 -4.82
CA GLU A 80 2.02 -5.79 -4.92
C GLU A 80 1.52 -6.20 -3.53
N LEU A 81 2.43 -6.39 -2.57
CA LEU A 81 2.09 -6.66 -1.18
C LEU A 81 1.31 -5.51 -0.56
N ALA A 82 1.74 -4.27 -0.76
CA ALA A 82 1.02 -3.10 -0.25
C ALA A 82 -0.41 -3.05 -0.80
N LEU A 83 -0.58 -3.26 -2.12
CA LEU A 83 -1.89 -3.26 -2.75
C LEU A 83 -2.78 -4.42 -2.27
N LEU A 84 -2.21 -5.62 -2.13
CA LEU A 84 -2.89 -6.79 -1.58
C LEU A 84 -3.33 -6.56 -0.13
N LEU A 85 -2.49 -5.95 0.71
CA LEU A 85 -2.85 -5.64 2.09
C LEU A 85 -3.97 -4.60 2.18
N ILE A 86 -4.03 -3.64 1.25
CA ILE A 86 -5.14 -2.69 1.15
C ILE A 86 -6.44 -3.42 0.82
N THR A 87 -6.44 -4.36 -0.12
CA THR A 87 -7.65 -5.12 -0.49
C THR A 87 -8.08 -6.08 0.61
N ILE A 88 -7.15 -6.72 1.33
CA ILE A 88 -7.44 -7.53 2.54
C ILE A 88 -8.06 -6.67 3.64
N ARG A 89 -7.48 -5.48 3.91
CA ARG A 89 -8.04 -4.53 4.88
C ARG A 89 -9.45 -4.12 4.49
N ASN A 90 -9.68 -3.85 3.21
CA ASN A 90 -10.98 -3.49 2.69
C ASN A 90 -11.99 -4.62 2.88
N LEU A 91 -11.62 -5.88 2.60
CA LEU A 91 -12.45 -7.05 2.92
C LEU A 91 -12.81 -7.09 4.41
N SER A 92 -11.83 -6.90 5.29
CA SER A 92 -12.06 -6.92 6.73
C SER A 92 -13.00 -5.81 7.22
N LYS A 93 -12.98 -4.63 6.59
CA LYS A 93 -13.77 -3.46 7.05
C LYS A 93 -15.12 -3.34 6.36
N HIS A 94 -15.23 -3.79 5.12
CA HIS A 94 -16.39 -3.52 4.26
C HIS A 94 -17.00 -4.79 3.66
N GLY A 95 -16.45 -5.97 3.95
CA GLY A 95 -16.88 -7.23 3.36
C GLY A 95 -16.39 -7.39 1.92
N ALA A 96 -16.91 -8.40 1.21
CA ALA A 96 -16.46 -8.79 -0.13
C ALA A 96 -16.97 -7.85 -1.26
N GLN A 97 -17.16 -6.57 -0.95
CA GLN A 97 -17.62 -5.58 -1.93
C GLN A 97 -16.42 -5.04 -2.71
N PRO A 98 -16.47 -4.98 -4.06
CA PRO A 98 -15.47 -4.27 -4.85
C PRO A 98 -15.45 -2.79 -4.47
N LEU A 99 -14.29 -2.28 -4.07
CA LEU A 99 -14.14 -0.89 -3.63
C LEU A 99 -13.23 -0.09 -4.56
N PRO A 100 -13.63 1.14 -4.92
CA PRO A 100 -12.80 2.00 -5.76
C PRO A 100 -11.55 2.42 -5.00
N LEU A 101 -10.39 2.33 -5.65
CA LEU A 101 -9.14 2.89 -5.13
C LEU A 101 -8.73 4.10 -5.99
N SER A 102 -9.29 5.27 -5.66
CA SER A 102 -8.98 6.51 -6.39
C SER A 102 -7.53 6.95 -6.18
N GLY A 103 -6.95 7.63 -7.18
CA GLY A 103 -5.55 8.08 -7.12
C GLY A 103 -5.25 9.01 -5.94
N GLU A 104 -6.17 9.91 -5.59
CA GLU A 104 -6.04 10.77 -4.41
C GLU A 104 -6.01 9.96 -3.11
N ASN A 105 -6.95 9.02 -2.94
CA ASN A 105 -7.02 8.19 -1.74
C ASN A 105 -5.77 7.30 -1.62
N ARG A 106 -5.32 6.74 -2.74
CA ARG A 106 -4.14 5.90 -2.85
C ARG A 106 -2.85 6.64 -2.48
N SER A 107 -2.65 7.83 -3.03
CA SER A 107 -1.47 8.65 -2.76
C SER A 107 -1.47 9.18 -1.32
N LEU A 108 -2.60 9.76 -0.87
CA LEU A 108 -2.68 10.39 0.45
C LEU A 108 -2.67 9.39 1.61
N ARG A 109 -3.31 8.21 1.47
CA ARG A 109 -3.46 7.26 2.59
C ARG A 109 -2.43 6.15 2.59
N TYR A 110 -1.86 5.82 1.43
CA TYR A 110 -0.99 4.66 1.29
C TYR A 110 0.36 4.99 0.64
N GLY A 111 0.60 6.25 0.25
CA GLY A 111 1.84 6.64 -0.42
C GLY A 111 2.06 5.97 -1.78
N LEU A 112 1.00 5.39 -2.37
CA LEU A 112 1.09 4.60 -3.58
C LEU A 112 0.89 5.49 -4.83
N GLY A 113 1.94 5.58 -5.65
CA GLY A 113 1.95 6.33 -6.91
C GLY A 113 1.07 5.70 -8.01
N GLU A 114 1.16 6.23 -9.24
CA GLU A 114 0.52 5.64 -10.42
C GLU A 114 1.15 4.31 -10.80
N ASP A 115 2.47 4.28 -10.96
CA ASP A 115 3.20 3.06 -11.34
C ASP A 115 2.98 1.91 -10.34
N ALA A 116 3.00 2.22 -9.04
CA ALA A 116 2.77 1.24 -7.98
C ALA A 116 1.34 0.65 -7.99
N PHE A 117 0.38 1.33 -8.62
CA PHE A 117 -0.96 0.79 -8.76
C PHE A 117 -1.09 -0.15 -9.94
N GLU A 118 -0.34 0.04 -11.01
CA GLU A 118 -0.36 -0.87 -12.16
C GLU A 118 0.02 -2.31 -11.79
N SER A 119 0.70 -2.50 -10.65
CA SER A 119 0.90 -3.79 -9.99
C SER A 119 -0.40 -4.58 -9.73
N HIS A 120 -1.59 -3.95 -9.78
CA HIS A 120 -2.87 -4.66 -9.72
C HIS A 120 -3.02 -5.74 -10.78
N ARG A 121 -2.42 -5.56 -11.96
CA ARG A 121 -2.49 -6.52 -13.07
C ARG A 121 -1.83 -7.84 -12.70
N VAL A 122 -0.69 -7.80 -12.00
CA VAL A 122 -0.02 -9.02 -11.55
C VAL A 122 -0.88 -9.76 -10.52
N LEU A 123 -1.46 -9.03 -9.56
CA LEU A 123 -2.38 -9.62 -8.58
C LEU A 123 -3.63 -10.23 -9.22
N GLU A 124 -4.14 -9.62 -10.30
CA GLU A 124 -5.24 -10.15 -11.11
C GLU A 124 -4.86 -11.45 -11.81
N TYR A 125 -3.71 -11.49 -12.50
CA TYR A 125 -3.21 -12.71 -13.14
C TYR A 125 -3.00 -13.87 -12.14
N LEU A 126 -2.57 -13.56 -10.92
CA LEU A 126 -2.39 -14.53 -9.85
C LEU A 126 -3.70 -14.97 -9.19
N ASN A 127 -4.84 -14.40 -9.60
CA ASN A 127 -6.16 -14.60 -8.98
C ASN A 127 -6.16 -14.27 -7.48
N LEU A 128 -5.39 -13.25 -7.07
CA LEU A 128 -5.37 -12.74 -5.70
C LEU A 128 -6.31 -11.56 -5.53
N VAL A 129 -6.55 -10.82 -6.60
CA VAL A 129 -7.45 -9.66 -6.64
C VAL A 129 -8.29 -9.75 -7.92
N ASP A 130 -9.57 -9.41 -7.83
CA ASP A 130 -10.43 -9.16 -8.99
C ASP A 130 -10.50 -7.65 -9.25
N VAL A 131 -10.38 -7.26 -10.53
CA VAL A 131 -10.26 -5.86 -10.97
C VAL A 131 -11.46 -5.51 -11.84
N ASN A 132 -12.46 -4.88 -11.24
CA ASN A 132 -13.59 -4.34 -11.99
C ASN A 132 -13.21 -2.97 -12.56
N SER A 133 -12.80 -2.99 -13.83
CA SER A 133 -12.46 -1.80 -14.61
C SER A 133 -13.72 -1.14 -15.19
N ASP A 134 -13.70 0.19 -15.31
CA ASP A 134 -14.79 0.90 -16.01
C ASP A 134 -14.83 0.43 -17.47
N TYR A 135 -15.97 -0.12 -17.89
CA TYR A 135 -16.20 -0.61 -19.26
C TYR A 135 -16.00 0.47 -20.34
N ARG A 136 -15.98 1.75 -19.96
CA ARG A 136 -15.71 2.90 -20.84
C ARG A 136 -14.22 3.17 -21.04
N ARG A 137 -13.33 2.60 -20.22
CA ARG A 137 -11.88 2.68 -20.42
C ARG A 137 -11.45 1.65 -21.46
N GLN A 138 -10.76 2.12 -22.49
CA GLN A 138 -10.07 1.29 -23.45
C GLN A 138 -8.85 0.62 -22.81
N SER A 139 -8.28 -0.40 -23.45
CA SER A 139 -7.07 -1.11 -22.99
C SER A 139 -5.84 -0.21 -22.80
N ASN A 140 -5.85 0.99 -23.38
CA ASN A 140 -4.83 2.03 -23.21
C ASN A 140 -5.09 2.97 -22.00
N GLY A 141 -6.10 2.69 -21.18
CA GLY A 141 -6.48 3.47 -20.01
C GLY A 141 -7.27 4.74 -20.30
N ARG A 142 -7.51 5.10 -21.58
CA ARG A 142 -8.28 6.28 -21.99
C ARG A 142 -9.76 5.96 -22.16
N ILE A 143 -10.59 6.98 -21.94
CA ILE A 143 -12.02 6.91 -22.20
C ILE A 143 -12.28 7.56 -23.55
N ALA A 144 -12.98 6.85 -24.43
CA ALA A 144 -13.41 7.43 -25.69
C ALA A 144 -14.41 8.57 -25.41
N ASN A 145 -14.25 9.71 -26.08
CA ASN A 145 -15.11 10.90 -25.93
C ASN A 145 -15.19 11.42 -24.48
N TYR A 146 -14.02 11.67 -23.87
CA TYR A 146 -13.88 12.23 -22.52
C TYR A 146 -14.73 13.49 -22.27
N GLU A 147 -14.92 14.34 -23.29
CA GLU A 147 -15.74 15.55 -23.20
C GLU A 147 -17.24 15.27 -23.02
N ASP A 148 -17.75 14.15 -23.55
CA ASP A 148 -19.18 13.78 -23.47
C ASP A 148 -19.47 12.81 -22.31
N GLN A 149 -18.49 11.99 -21.90
CA GLN A 149 -18.70 10.90 -20.94
C GLN A 149 -18.17 11.17 -19.52
N GLY A 150 -17.44 12.27 -19.33
CA GLY A 150 -16.90 12.68 -18.03
C GLY A 150 -15.72 11.83 -17.53
N GLN A 151 -15.33 12.04 -16.26
CA GLN A 151 -14.31 11.22 -15.60
C GLN A 151 -14.86 9.80 -15.40
N GLY A 152 -14.21 8.81 -16.01
CA GLY A 152 -14.56 7.40 -15.79
C GLY A 152 -14.28 6.97 -14.37
N GLU A 153 -14.93 5.88 -13.98
CA GLU A 153 -14.85 5.35 -12.62
C GLU A 153 -13.44 4.80 -12.34
N PRO A 154 -12.93 4.99 -11.12
CA PRO A 154 -11.73 4.31 -10.66
C PRO A 154 -11.93 2.79 -10.70
N HIS A 155 -10.86 2.02 -10.96
CA HIS A 155 -10.93 0.57 -10.86
C HIS A 155 -11.35 0.18 -9.44
N LYS A 156 -12.28 -0.77 -9.36
CA LYS A 156 -12.75 -1.35 -8.10
C LYS A 156 -12.01 -2.66 -7.89
N LEU A 157 -11.37 -2.78 -6.74
CA LEU A 157 -10.58 -3.96 -6.39
C LEU A 157 -11.32 -4.81 -5.37
N GLN A 158 -11.29 -6.12 -5.55
CA GLN A 158 -11.82 -7.09 -4.60
C GLN A 158 -10.76 -8.15 -4.29
N PHE A 159 -10.47 -8.39 -3.01
CA PHE A 159 -9.56 -9.46 -2.61
C PHE A 159 -10.23 -10.84 -2.80
N LEU A 160 -9.46 -11.82 -3.29
CA LEU A 160 -9.87 -13.21 -3.50
C LEU A 160 -9.13 -14.15 -2.52
N PRO A 161 -9.72 -14.47 -1.35
CA PRO A 161 -9.06 -15.27 -0.30
C PRO A 161 -8.58 -16.65 -0.77
N GLU A 162 -9.32 -17.27 -1.68
CA GLU A 162 -9.02 -18.59 -2.23
C GLU A 162 -7.70 -18.61 -3.00
N GLY A 163 -7.33 -17.47 -3.61
CA GLY A 163 -6.07 -17.31 -4.34
C GLY A 163 -4.84 -17.55 -3.45
N LEU A 164 -4.88 -17.05 -2.20
CA LEU A 164 -3.78 -17.24 -1.25
C LEU A 164 -3.61 -18.68 -0.78
N SER A 165 -4.61 -19.54 -0.95
CA SER A 165 -4.54 -20.94 -0.52
C SER A 165 -3.73 -21.83 -1.49
N LYS A 166 -3.28 -21.26 -2.61
CA LYS A 166 -2.43 -21.96 -3.58
C LYS A 166 -0.95 -21.72 -3.26
N PRO A 167 -0.06 -22.69 -3.53
CA PRO A 167 1.38 -22.49 -3.38
C PRO A 167 1.87 -21.34 -4.28
N ALA A 168 2.48 -20.32 -3.69
CA ALA A 168 2.79 -19.06 -4.38
C ALA A 168 3.73 -19.26 -5.57
N MET A 169 4.89 -19.89 -5.34
CA MET A 169 5.91 -20.07 -6.37
C MET A 169 5.39 -20.85 -7.58
N ALA A 170 4.63 -21.92 -7.36
CA ALA A 170 4.06 -22.72 -8.45
C ALA A 170 3.02 -21.92 -9.24
N THR A 171 2.15 -21.18 -8.54
CA THR A 171 1.13 -20.33 -9.16
C THR A 171 1.76 -19.21 -9.98
N PHE A 172 2.80 -18.57 -9.44
CA PHE A 172 3.52 -17.48 -10.10
C PHE A 172 4.26 -17.94 -11.36
N LEU A 173 4.99 -19.06 -11.28
CA LEU A 173 5.65 -19.64 -12.46
C LEU A 173 4.64 -20.05 -13.54
N SER A 174 3.50 -20.62 -13.14
CA SER A 174 2.42 -20.96 -14.07
C SER A 174 1.86 -19.71 -14.76
N ALA A 175 1.66 -18.62 -14.00
CA ALA A 175 1.14 -17.37 -14.54
C ALA A 175 2.12 -16.75 -15.56
N ILE A 176 3.42 -16.72 -15.24
CA ILE A 176 4.47 -16.27 -16.18
C ILE A 176 4.47 -17.12 -17.45
N GLY A 177 4.41 -18.46 -17.31
CA GLY A 177 4.36 -19.36 -18.46
C GLY A 177 3.18 -19.04 -19.39
N SER A 178 1.99 -18.85 -18.84
CA SER A 178 0.81 -18.48 -19.62
C SER A 178 0.93 -17.12 -20.30
N GLN A 179 1.61 -16.15 -19.69
CA GLN A 179 1.85 -14.83 -20.30
C GLN A 179 2.81 -14.90 -21.49
N LEU A 180 3.86 -15.73 -21.38
CA LEU A 180 4.80 -15.95 -22.49
C LEU A 180 4.09 -16.61 -23.68
N ASP A 181 3.28 -17.64 -23.44
CA ASP A 181 2.52 -18.34 -24.49
C ASP A 181 1.53 -17.40 -25.21
N GLN A 182 0.88 -16.49 -24.47
CA GLN A 182 -0.03 -15.50 -25.04
C GLN A 182 0.70 -14.46 -25.90
N ALA A 183 1.89 -14.02 -25.49
CA ALA A 183 2.70 -13.09 -26.26
C ALA A 183 3.17 -13.71 -27.59
N ASP A 184 3.58 -14.97 -27.58
CA ASP A 184 4.01 -15.70 -28.78
C ASP A 184 2.85 -15.92 -29.78
N THR A 185 1.65 -16.16 -29.26
CA THR A 185 0.43 -16.31 -30.08
C THR A 185 0.04 -14.98 -30.74
N GLN A 186 0.07 -13.87 -30.01
CA GLN A 186 -0.24 -12.54 -30.56
C GLN A 186 0.78 -12.05 -31.58
N ALA A 187 2.06 -12.40 -31.43
CA ALA A 187 3.09 -12.10 -32.41
C ALA A 187 2.90 -12.88 -33.74
N SER A 188 2.32 -14.08 -33.66
CA SER A 188 2.10 -14.96 -34.82
C SER A 188 0.84 -14.58 -35.63
N GLU A 189 -0.17 -13.98 -35.01
CA GLU A 189 -1.40 -13.52 -35.69
C GLU A 189 -1.26 -12.12 -36.33
N GLY A 190 -0.18 -11.40 -36.01
CA GLY A 190 0.10 -10.05 -36.51
C GLY A 190 0.99 -9.97 -37.76
N THR A 191 1.31 -11.10 -38.41
CA THR A 191 2.15 -11.18 -39.63
C THR A 191 1.34 -11.66 -40.82
#